data_AF-J1GZU4-F1
#
_entry.id   AF-J1GZU4-F1
#
_cell.length_a   1.000
_cell.length_b   1.000
_cell.length_c   1.000
_cell.angle_alpha   90.00
_cell.angle_beta   90.00
_cell.angle_gamma   90.00
#
_symmetry.space_group_name_H-M   'P 1'
#
loop_
_entity.id
_entity.type
_entity.pdbx_description
1 polymer ?
#
loop_
_entity_poly.entity_id
_entity_poly.type
_entity_poly.pdbx_seq_one_letter_code
_entity_poly.pdbx_strand_id
1 'polypeptide(L)'
;MEWIDIVAGVVARRHSNHNTTTASIDNLQFKEPVYLGNTIVLFGKVTYVGKTSMEIRVDTYVEHLDGDRKLVNTAYFVMVALNESDHPTPVPPLMLESDEEEADWKAGERRNELRRQRRVEQY
;
A
#
# COMPACT_ATOMS: atom_id res chain seq x y z
N MET A 1 -5.64 5.45 -11.18
CA MET A 1 -4.51 5.70 -10.27
C MET A 1 -4.96 6.46 -9.03
N GLU A 2 -5.59 7.63 -9.18
CA GLU A 2 -6.02 8.50 -8.06
C GLU A 2 -6.73 7.77 -6.91
N TRP A 3 -7.77 6.97 -7.17
CA TRP A 3 -8.49 6.27 -6.11
C TRP A 3 -7.64 5.26 -5.32
N ILE A 4 -6.66 4.63 -5.98
CA ILE A 4 -5.75 3.68 -5.35
C ILE A 4 -4.84 4.41 -4.35
N ASP A 5 -4.32 5.57 -4.74
CA ASP A 5 -3.49 6.44 -3.88
C ASP A 5 -4.31 7.01 -2.70
N ILE A 6 -5.56 7.43 -2.94
CA ILE A 6 -6.47 7.88 -1.87
C ILE A 6 -6.68 6.75 -0.84
N VAL A 7 -6.95 5.52 -1.28
CA VAL A 7 -7.12 4.38 -0.37
C VAL A 7 -5.83 4.11 0.41
N ALA A 8 -4.66 4.14 -0.26
CA ALA A 8 -3.38 3.97 0.41
C ALA A 8 -3.16 5.04 1.50
N GLY A 9 -3.44 6.31 1.19
CA GLY A 9 -3.41 7.41 2.14
C GLY A 9 -4.36 7.23 3.32
N VAL A 10 -5.61 6.83 3.08
CA VAL A 10 -6.58 6.59 4.16
C VAL A 10 -6.11 5.47 5.09
N VAL A 11 -5.59 4.36 4.55
CA VAL A 11 -5.06 3.25 5.37
C VAL A 11 -3.86 3.70 6.19
N ALA A 12 -2.91 4.40 5.56
CA ALA A 12 -1.71 4.90 6.24
C ALA A 12 -2.05 5.89 7.37
N ARG A 13 -3.02 6.80 7.15
CA ARG A 13 -3.51 7.74 8.17
C ARG A 13 -4.19 7.00 9.32
N ARG A 14 -4.99 5.98 9.04
CA ARG A 14 -5.66 5.17 10.07
C ARG A 14 -4.66 4.40 10.95
N HIS A 15 -3.59 3.87 10.35
CA HIS A 15 -2.54 3.16 11.09
C HIS A 15 -1.67 4.11 11.93
N SER A 16 -1.25 5.23 11.33
CA SER A 16 -0.29 6.15 11.96
C SER A 16 -0.90 7.20 12.88
N ASN A 17 -2.20 7.52 12.73
CA ASN A 17 -2.85 8.69 13.32
C ASN A 17 -2.14 10.02 12.98
N HIS A 18 -1.45 10.08 11.84
CA HIS A 18 -0.73 11.26 11.36
C HIS A 18 -1.15 11.65 9.95
N ASN A 19 -0.77 12.85 9.51
CA ASN A 19 -0.74 13.15 8.09
C ASN A 19 0.34 12.29 7.41
N THR A 20 0.13 11.97 6.14
CA THR A 20 1.02 11.07 5.40
C THR A 20 1.27 11.60 4.00
N THR A 21 2.46 11.32 3.48
CA THR A 21 2.81 11.58 2.07
C THR A 21 3.22 10.30 1.36
N THR A 22 2.98 10.22 0.05
CA THR A 22 3.39 9.11 -0.80
C THR A 22 4.86 9.28 -1.18
N ALA A 23 5.73 8.43 -0.66
CA ALA A 23 7.18 8.50 -0.92
C ALA A 23 7.57 7.76 -2.20
N SER A 24 6.95 6.61 -2.47
CA SER A 24 7.16 5.85 -3.70
C SER A 24 6.01 4.90 -3.96
N ILE A 25 5.82 4.54 -5.22
CA ILE A 25 4.90 3.49 -5.65
C ILE A 25 5.72 2.47 -6.43
N ASP A 26 5.55 1.19 -6.12
CA ASP A 26 6.17 0.13 -6.91
C ASP A 26 5.55 0.05 -8.32
N ASN A 27 6.18 -0.73 -9.19
CA ASN A 27 5.67 -0.94 -10.54
C ASN A 27 4.24 -1.53 -10.49
N LEU A 28 3.30 -0.82 -11.12
CA LEU A 28 1.89 -1.18 -11.17
C LEU A 28 1.57 -1.84 -12.51
N GLN A 29 1.03 -3.06 -12.47
CA GLN A 29 0.60 -3.79 -13.67
C GLN A 29 -0.89 -4.05 -13.62
N PHE A 30 -1.60 -3.59 -14.65
CA PHE A 30 -3.01 -3.89 -14.87
C PHE A 30 -3.11 -5.22 -15.61
N LYS A 31 -3.64 -6.24 -14.93
CA LYS A 31 -3.84 -7.58 -15.48
C LYS A 31 -5.17 -7.70 -16.24
N GLU A 32 -6.14 -6.86 -15.87
CA GLU A 32 -7.46 -6.81 -16.50
C GLU A 32 -7.81 -5.36 -16.85
N PRO A 33 -8.54 -5.12 -17.95
CA PRO A 33 -9.06 -3.80 -18.30
C PRO A 33 -10.22 -3.39 -17.39
N VAL A 34 -10.35 -2.09 -17.15
CA VAL A 34 -11.50 -1.48 -16.46
C VAL A 34 -12.26 -0.61 -17.45
N TYR A 35 -13.57 -0.83 -17.56
CA TYR A 35 -14.45 -0.12 -18.49
C TYR A 35 -15.44 0.79 -17.76
N LEU A 36 -16.00 1.75 -18.50
CA LEU A 36 -17.09 2.59 -18.00
C LEU A 36 -18.28 1.71 -17.56
N GLY A 37 -18.85 2.02 -16.39
CA GLY A 37 -19.96 1.28 -15.82
C GLY A 37 -19.54 0.05 -15.00
N ASN A 38 -18.25 -0.28 -14.91
CA ASN A 38 -17.79 -1.29 -13.95
C ASN A 38 -17.89 -0.78 -12.51
N THR A 39 -18.28 -1.67 -11.61
CA THR A 39 -18.16 -1.47 -10.16
C THR A 39 -16.72 -1.79 -9.77
N ILE A 40 -16.06 -0.85 -9.10
CA ILE A 40 -14.67 -1.02 -8.64
C ILE A 40 -14.65 -1.19 -7.12
N VAL A 41 -13.92 -2.19 -6.66
CA VAL A 41 -13.70 -2.45 -5.24
C VAL A 41 -12.21 -2.36 -4.94
N LEU A 42 -11.86 -1.56 -3.93
CA LEU A 42 -10.49 -1.31 -3.52
C LEU A 42 -10.29 -1.81 -2.09
N PHE A 43 -9.32 -2.67 -1.88
CA PHE A 43 -8.93 -3.17 -0.56
C PHE A 43 -7.52 -2.71 -0.24
N GLY A 44 -7.38 -1.87 0.77
CA GLY A 44 -6.09 -1.41 1.27
C GLY A 44 -5.74 -2.06 2.61
N LYS A 45 -4.50 -2.52 2.76
CA LYS A 45 -3.97 -3.01 4.04
C LYS A 45 -2.48 -2.66 4.22
N VAL A 46 -2.06 -2.46 5.46
CA VAL A 46 -0.63 -2.31 5.80
C VAL A 46 0.02 -3.69 5.68
N THR A 47 1.10 -3.79 4.92
CA THR A 47 1.86 -5.04 4.75
C THR A 47 3.25 -4.99 5.35
N TYR A 48 3.78 -3.80 5.64
CA TYR A 48 5.05 -3.64 6.34
C TYR A 48 5.15 -2.27 7.00
N VAL A 49 5.86 -2.19 8.12
CA VAL A 49 6.10 -0.96 8.86
C VAL A 49 7.59 -0.79 9.13
N GLY A 50 8.15 0.34 8.70
CA GLY A 50 9.49 0.79 9.05
C GLY A 50 9.48 1.70 10.27
N LYS A 51 10.49 2.57 10.40
CA LYS A 51 10.54 3.53 11.52
C LYS A 51 9.45 4.60 11.40
N THR A 52 9.35 5.25 10.24
CA THR A 52 8.41 6.35 9.94
C THR A 52 7.56 6.07 8.70
N SER A 53 7.78 4.93 8.06
CA SER A 53 7.19 4.55 6.78
C SER A 53 6.31 3.31 6.93
N MET A 54 5.33 3.20 6.04
CA MET A 54 4.40 2.08 5.98
C MET A 54 4.28 1.64 4.52
N GLU A 55 4.41 0.34 4.27
CA GLU A 55 4.02 -0.23 2.99
C GLU A 55 2.52 -0.54 3.01
N ILE A 56 1.79 0.02 2.06
CA ILE A 56 0.37 -0.22 1.88
C ILE A 56 0.15 -0.99 0.60
N ARG A 57 -0.43 -2.19 0.72
CA ARG A 57 -0.95 -2.96 -0.41
C ARG A 57 -2.35 -2.48 -0.72
N VAL A 58 -2.63 -2.17 -1.99
CA VAL A 58 -3.98 -1.91 -2.48
C VAL A 58 -4.32 -2.87 -3.61
N ASP A 59 -5.28 -3.76 -3.35
CA ASP A 59 -5.85 -4.66 -4.35
C ASP A 59 -7.09 -4.03 -4.98
N THR A 60 -7.12 -4.00 -6.31
CA THR A 60 -8.23 -3.44 -7.09
C THR A 60 -8.97 -4.55 -7.81
N TYR A 61 -10.29 -4.57 -7.70
CA TYR A 61 -11.15 -5.54 -8.35
C TYR A 61 -12.21 -4.85 -9.19
N VAL A 62 -12.59 -5.49 -10.29
CA VAL A 62 -13.89 -5.28 -10.93
C VAL A 62 -14.86 -6.27 -10.31
N GLU A 63 -16.00 -5.77 -9.84
CA GLU A 63 -17.09 -6.58 -9.32
C GLU A 63 -18.24 -6.61 -10.35
N HIS A 64 -18.71 -7.82 -10.66
CA HIS A 64 -19.83 -8.07 -11.54
C HIS A 64 -21.16 -8.11 -10.75
N LEU A 65 -22.30 -8.02 -11.44
CA LEU A 65 -23.63 -7.93 -10.79
C LEU A 65 -24.03 -9.20 -10.02
N ASP A 66 -23.43 -10.34 -10.35
CA ASP A 66 -23.57 -11.61 -9.65
C ASP A 66 -22.68 -11.71 -8.39
N GLY A 67 -21.84 -10.70 -8.15
CA GLY A 67 -20.91 -10.62 -7.01
C GLY A 67 -19.52 -11.17 -7.31
N ASP A 68 -19.27 -11.70 -8.50
CA ASP A 68 -17.95 -12.20 -8.86
C ASP A 68 -16.94 -11.05 -8.98
N ARG A 69 -15.75 -11.27 -8.41
CA ARG A 69 -14.66 -10.27 -8.40
C ARG A 69 -13.45 -10.76 -9.19
N LYS A 70 -13.00 -9.93 -10.12
CA LYS A 70 -11.75 -10.16 -10.87
C LYS A 70 -10.69 -9.15 -10.46
N LEU A 71 -9.51 -9.66 -10.10
CA LEU A 71 -8.37 -8.84 -9.71
C LEU A 71 -7.83 -8.07 -10.93
N VAL A 72 -7.88 -6.76 -10.86
CA VAL A 72 -7.35 -5.84 -11.87
C VAL A 72 -5.86 -5.61 -11.65
N ASN A 73 -5.48 -5.26 -10.42
CA ASN A 73 -4.09 -5.00 -10.07
C ASN A 73 -3.88 -5.13 -8.55
N THR A 74 -2.63 -5.33 -8.18
CA THR A 74 -2.12 -5.14 -6.81
C THR A 74 -1.04 -4.08 -6.86
N ALA A 75 -1.19 -3.04 -6.05
CA ALA A 75 -0.25 -1.92 -5.95
C ALA A 75 0.40 -1.90 -4.56
N TYR A 76 1.68 -1.53 -4.49
CA TYR A 76 2.38 -1.33 -3.21
C TYR A 76 2.87 0.11 -3.12
N PHE A 77 2.39 0.83 -2.12
CA PHE A 77 2.74 2.21 -1.83
C PHE A 77 3.65 2.25 -0.62
N VAL A 78 4.66 3.11 -0.65
CA VAL A 78 5.41 3.48 0.55
C VAL A 78 4.91 4.84 0.99
N MET A 79 4.22 4.85 2.12
CA MET A 79 3.70 6.05 2.76
C MET A 79 4.62 6.46 3.91
N VAL A 80 4.83 7.75 4.13
CA VAL A 80 5.61 8.28 5.25
C VAL A 80 4.71 9.14 6.12
N ALA A 81 4.68 8.86 7.43
CA ALA A 81 3.96 9.68 8.40
C ALA A 81 4.73 10.96 8.71
N LEU A 82 4.00 12.07 8.86
CA LEU A 82 4.53 13.41 9.10
C LEU A 82 3.95 13.99 10.39
N ASN A 83 4.79 14.71 11.15
CA ASN A 83 4.35 15.52 12.28
C ASN A 83 3.77 16.88 11.81
N GLU A 84 3.41 17.74 12.77
CA GLU A 84 2.84 19.08 12.49
C GLU A 84 3.80 20.04 11.76
N SER A 85 5.10 19.74 11.72
CA SER A 85 6.13 20.52 11.00
C SER A 85 6.56 19.84 9.70
N ASP A 86 5.76 18.90 9.19
CA ASP A 86 6.03 18.12 7.97
C ASP A 86 7.34 17.31 8.00
N HIS A 87 7.81 16.90 9.19
CA HIS A 87 8.96 16.02 9.35
C HIS A 87 8.54 14.56 9.58
N PRO A 88 9.30 13.56 9.05
CA PRO A 88 9.00 12.15 9.28
C PRO A 88 8.90 11.80 10.77
N THR A 89 7.80 11.15 11.16
CA THR A 89 7.50 10.79 12.55
C THR A 89 7.35 9.28 12.73
N PRO A 90 7.71 8.72 13.91
CA PRO A 90 7.54 7.29 14.16
C PRO A 90 6.10 6.81 14.00
N VAL A 91 5.92 5.57 13.53
CA VAL A 91 4.61 4.93 13.37
C VAL A 91 4.47 3.71 14.29
N PRO A 92 3.24 3.33 14.70
CA PRO A 92 3.03 2.13 15.51
C PRO A 92 3.49 0.86 14.80
N PRO A 93 3.97 -0.17 15.54
CA PRO A 93 4.26 -1.47 14.93
C PRO A 93 2.98 -2.12 14.38
N LEU A 94 3.12 -3.01 13.41
CA LEU A 94 2.01 -3.82 12.91
C LEU A 94 1.86 -5.07 13.79
N MET A 95 0.68 -5.29 14.35
CA MET A 95 0.33 -6.56 15.01
C MET A 95 -0.07 -7.56 13.92
N LEU A 96 0.48 -8.77 13.99
CA LEU A 96 0.20 -9.86 13.05
C LEU A 96 -0.58 -10.92 13.80
N GLU A 97 -1.80 -11.21 13.33
CA GLU A 97 -2.75 -12.10 13.99
C GLU A 97 -2.97 -13.41 13.20
N SER A 98 -2.43 -13.51 11.99
CA SER A 98 -2.56 -14.70 11.14
C SER A 98 -1.30 -15.04 10.34
N ASP A 99 -1.19 -16.29 9.92
CA ASP A 99 -0.11 -16.78 9.05
C ASP A 99 -0.04 -16.02 7.72
N GLU A 100 -1.19 -15.56 7.19
CA GLU A 100 -1.25 -14.74 5.98
C GLU A 100 -0.59 -13.37 6.21
N GLU A 101 -0.90 -12.72 7.33
CA GLU A 101 -0.30 -11.43 7.70
C GLU A 101 1.21 -11.56 7.94
N GLU A 102 1.66 -12.66 8.57
CA GLU A 102 3.09 -12.95 8.67
C GLU A 102 3.77 -13.11 7.31
N ALA A 103 3.12 -13.81 6.38
CA ALA A 103 3.67 -14.00 5.04
C ALA A 103 3.75 -12.67 4.27
N ASP A 104 2.71 -11.83 4.37
CA ASP A 104 2.69 -10.49 3.78
C ASP A 104 3.76 -9.59 4.39
N TRP A 105 3.97 -9.66 5.71
CA TRP A 105 5.05 -8.93 6.40
C TRP A 105 6.42 -9.30 5.88
N LYS A 106 6.74 -10.61 5.84
CA LYS A 106 8.01 -11.12 5.30
C LYS A 106 8.20 -10.72 3.83
N ALA A 107 7.13 -10.67 3.05
CA ALA A 107 7.19 -10.20 1.67
C ALA A 107 7.43 -8.68 1.58
N GLY A 108 6.81 -7.88 2.43
CA GLY A 108 6.99 -6.43 2.49
C GLY A 108 8.38 -6.02 2.97
N GLU A 109 8.94 -6.75 3.94
CA GLU A 109 10.32 -6.59 4.39
C GLU A 109 11.31 -6.80 3.23
N ARG A 110 11.17 -7.91 2.49
CA ARG A 110 11.99 -8.18 1.29
C ARG A 110 11.85 -7.09 0.23
N ARG A 111 10.63 -6.60 -0.04
CA ARG A 111 10.43 -5.47 -0.97
C ARG A 111 11.14 -4.21 -0.49
N ASN A 112 11.08 -3.90 0.81
CA ASN A 112 11.77 -2.77 1.39
C ASN A 112 13.30 -2.87 1.24
N GLU A 113 13.87 -4.05 1.46
CA GLU A 113 15.30 -4.29 1.23
C GLU A 113 15.71 -4.04 -0.23
N LEU A 114 14.93 -4.57 -1.18
CA LEU A 114 15.16 -4.35 -2.61
C LEU A 114 15.06 -2.85 -2.99
N ARG A 115 14.08 -2.11 -2.44
CA ARG A 115 13.98 -0.65 -2.63
C ARG A 115 15.22 0.07 -2.09
N ARG A 116 15.74 -0.36 -0.93
CA ARG A 116 16.96 0.21 -0.33
C ARG A 116 18.19 -0.02 -1.20
N GLN A 117 18.34 -1.23 -1.75
CA GLN A 117 19.44 -1.57 -2.67
C GLN A 117 19.38 -0.71 -3.94
N ARG A 118 18.22 -0.64 -4.61
CA ARG A 118 18.02 0.20 -5.80
C ARG A 118 18.34 1.67 -5.56
N ARG A 119 18.00 2.19 -4.37
CA ARG A 119 18.33 3.57 -4.02
C ARG A 119 19.84 3.79 -3.93
N VAL A 120 20.59 2.83 -3.37
CA VAL A 120 22.06 2.92 -3.26
C VAL A 120 22.71 2.84 -4.63
N GLU A 121 22.22 1.99 -5.54
CA GLU A 121 22.77 1.85 -6.89
C GLU A 121 22.51 3.05 -7.81
N GLN A 122 21.54 3.90 -7.48
CA GLN A 122 21.22 5.13 -8.23
C GLN A 122 22.07 6.35 -7.80
N TYR A 123 22.94 6.19 -6.79
CA TYR A 123 23.93 7.19 -6.34
C TYR A 123 25.35 6.69 -6.59
#